data_AF-A0A520DFF5-F1
#
_entry.id   AF-A0A520DFF5-F1
#
_cell.length_a   1.000
_cell.length_b   1.000
_cell.length_c   1.000
_cell.angle_alpha   90.00
_cell.angle_beta   90.00
_cell.angle_gamma   90.00
#
_symmetry.space_group_name_H-M   'P 1'
#
loop_
_entity.id
_entity.type
_entity.pdbx_description
1 polymer ?
#
loop_
_entity_poly.entity_id
_entity_poly.type
_entity_poly.pdbx_seq_one_letter_code
_entity_poly.pdbx_strand_id
1 'polypeptide(L)'
;MRSAARVRSLTSPARTAAGGSIVATGSGSDIVTASDEPALRKRARLRLELSIGYFEAGQAEVALDEVKQSLAIDPTYADAYNLRGLIYMRLDDPGLAEDSFRRAIAINPREPNTLHNYGWLLCQQNRFADASQQFGLALAVPSYLDRPKTLMTQGLCHIRAGNRVEAERVLMQAYELDAANAVVGFNLAQLLVQRGEWSRAQFYVRRVNNSPAANAETLWLGVRIERKLNNREAMMQLAGQLQRRFPQSREALAYERGTFDD
;
A
#
# COMPACT_ATOMS: atom_id res chain seq x y z
N MET A 1 -6.90 -28.27 -4.47
CA MET A 1 -6.22 -28.27 -3.16
C MET A 1 -5.82 -26.85 -2.83
N ARG A 2 -6.45 -26.24 -1.82
CA ARG A 2 -6.30 -24.82 -1.47
C ARG A 2 -5.00 -24.62 -0.69
N SER A 3 -4.08 -23.82 -1.21
CA SER A 3 -2.84 -23.43 -0.52
C SER A 3 -3.07 -22.14 0.24
N ALA A 4 -3.13 -22.23 1.56
CA ALA A 4 -3.21 -21.10 2.48
C ALA A 4 -1.81 -20.47 2.61
N ALA A 5 -1.66 -19.23 2.12
CA ALA A 5 -0.47 -18.44 2.37
C ALA A 5 -0.46 -17.98 3.83
N ARG A 6 0.41 -18.58 4.65
CA ARG A 6 0.74 -18.12 6.00
C ARG A 6 1.34 -16.71 5.92
N VAL A 7 0.64 -15.73 6.47
CA VAL A 7 1.23 -14.43 6.82
C VAL A 7 2.19 -14.66 7.99
N ARG A 8 3.48 -14.37 7.78
CA ARG A 8 4.49 -14.40 8.84
C ARG A 8 4.19 -13.26 9.83
N SER A 9 3.95 -13.66 11.07
CA SER A 9 3.93 -12.80 12.25
C SER A 9 5.25 -12.05 12.42
N LEU A 10 5.22 -10.71 12.34
CA LEU A 10 6.29 -9.85 12.82
C LEU A 10 5.95 -9.41 14.26
N THR A 11 6.07 -10.35 15.20
CA THR A 11 6.23 -9.99 16.61
C THR A 11 7.72 -9.91 16.89
N SER A 12 8.23 -8.69 17.06
CA SER A 12 9.50 -8.47 17.76
C SER A 12 9.27 -7.41 18.83
N PRO A 13 9.56 -7.68 20.12
CA PRO A 13 9.43 -6.70 21.17
C PRO A 13 10.67 -5.81 21.12
N ALA A 14 10.51 -4.55 20.69
CA ALA A 14 11.57 -3.57 20.84
C ALA A 14 11.68 -3.18 22.33
N ARG A 15 12.59 -3.86 23.04
CA ARG A 15 13.15 -3.40 24.31
C ARG A 15 14.17 -2.32 23.98
N THR A 16 13.87 -1.06 24.26
CA THR A 16 14.88 0.01 24.27
C THR A 16 14.98 0.59 25.67
N ALA A 17 16.22 0.51 26.17
CA ALA A 17 16.65 0.94 27.48
C ALA A 17 16.49 2.45 27.68
N ALA A 18 16.24 2.82 28.93
CA ALA A 18 16.37 4.17 29.44
C ALA A 18 17.79 4.72 29.18
N GLY A 19 17.87 5.91 28.60
CA GLY A 19 19.09 6.66 28.40
C GLY A 19 18.73 8.12 28.21
N GLY A 20 18.62 8.85 29.32
CA GLY A 20 18.31 10.27 29.31
C GLY A 20 19.43 11.11 28.71
N SER A 21 19.05 12.14 27.96
CA SER A 21 19.82 13.37 27.85
C SER A 21 18.84 14.53 27.71
N ILE A 22 18.84 15.36 28.75
CA ILE A 22 17.96 16.51 28.95
C ILE A 22 18.64 17.73 28.30
N VAL A 23 17.91 18.45 27.46
CA VAL A 23 18.08 19.90 27.32
C VAL A 23 16.70 20.52 27.44
N ALA A 24 16.46 21.14 28.60
CA ALA A 24 15.24 21.86 28.91
C ALA A 24 15.35 23.30 28.41
N THR A 25 14.26 23.85 27.87
CA THR A 25 13.77 25.21 28.19
C THR A 25 12.38 25.43 27.57
N GLY A 26 11.38 25.75 28.40
CA GLY A 26 10.14 26.43 27.98
C GLY A 26 8.81 25.74 28.32
N SER A 27 8.10 26.29 29.33
CA SER A 27 6.68 26.06 29.73
C SER A 27 6.21 24.60 29.89
N GLY A 28 6.11 24.16 31.14
CA GLY A 28 5.69 22.81 31.52
C GLY A 28 4.26 22.47 31.13
N SER A 29 4.12 21.70 30.06
CA SER A 29 3.15 20.61 29.99
C SER A 29 3.90 19.34 30.40
N ASP A 30 3.42 18.65 31.44
CA ASP A 30 3.93 17.32 31.78
C ASP A 30 3.95 16.43 30.53
N ILE A 31 4.99 15.59 30.40
CA ILE A 31 5.08 14.63 29.30
C ILE A 31 3.89 13.68 29.45
N VAL A 32 2.87 13.83 28.60
CA VAL A 32 1.71 12.93 28.56
C VAL A 32 2.19 11.54 28.18
N THR A 33 2.05 10.60 29.09
CA THR A 33 2.39 9.18 28.91
C THR A 33 1.14 8.34 28.70
N ALA A 34 1.31 7.06 28.37
CA ALA A 34 0.19 6.11 28.29
C ALA A 34 -0.58 5.95 29.63
N SER A 35 0.02 6.36 30.76
CA SER A 35 -0.63 6.35 32.07
C SER A 35 -1.63 7.50 32.26
N ASP A 36 -1.50 8.57 31.46
CA ASP A 36 -2.35 9.76 31.50
C ASP A 36 -3.57 9.63 30.57
N GLU A 37 -3.68 8.50 29.85
CA GLU A 37 -4.81 8.16 29.00
C GLU A 37 -6.10 8.01 29.84
N PRO A 38 -7.18 8.77 29.53
CA PRO A 38 -8.44 8.62 30.24
C PRO A 38 -8.95 7.17 30.22
N ALA A 39 -9.51 6.69 31.32
CA ALA A 39 -9.95 5.30 31.44
C ALA A 39 -10.92 4.85 30.33
N LEU A 40 -11.78 5.77 29.85
CA LEU A 40 -12.67 5.51 28.71
C LEU A 40 -11.89 5.36 27.40
N ARG A 41 -10.94 6.25 27.10
CA ARG A 41 -10.06 6.16 25.92
C ARG A 41 -9.28 4.85 25.93
N LYS A 42 -8.73 4.45 27.08
CA LYS A 42 -8.05 3.15 27.25
C LYS A 42 -8.96 1.96 26.93
N ARG A 43 -10.21 1.96 27.40
CA ARG A 43 -11.19 0.90 27.09
C ARG A 43 -11.56 0.88 25.61
N ALA A 44 -11.76 2.06 25.00
CA ALA A 44 -12.02 2.17 23.57
C ALA A 44 -10.84 1.64 22.74
N ARG A 45 -9.60 1.94 23.15
CA ARG A 45 -8.37 1.41 22.52
C ARG A 45 -8.27 -0.10 22.60
N LEU A 46 -8.56 -0.72 23.74
CA LEU A 46 -8.55 -2.18 23.85
C LEU A 46 -9.59 -2.84 22.93
N ARG A 47 -10.79 -2.24 22.81
CA ARG A 47 -11.80 -2.70 21.83
C ARG A 47 -11.32 -2.53 20.38
N LEU A 48 -10.63 -1.43 20.10
CA LEU A 48 -10.04 -1.20 18.79
C LEU A 48 -8.95 -2.24 18.46
N GLU A 49 -8.08 -2.57 19.40
CA GLU A 49 -7.04 -3.61 19.24
C GLU A 49 -7.67 -4.99 18.93
N LEU A 50 -8.76 -5.35 19.61
CA LEU A 50 -9.53 -6.56 19.27
C LEU A 50 -10.10 -6.51 17.86
N SER A 51 -10.71 -5.37 17.48
CA SER A 51 -11.24 -5.15 16.13
C SER A 51 -10.15 -5.32 15.06
N ILE A 52 -8.94 -4.78 15.29
CA ILE A 52 -7.80 -4.95 14.38
C ILE A 52 -7.46 -6.44 14.22
N GLY A 53 -7.35 -7.18 15.31
CA GLY A 53 -7.05 -8.62 15.26
C GLY A 53 -8.09 -9.42 14.47
N TYR A 54 -9.39 -9.13 14.69
CA TYR A 54 -10.46 -9.75 13.91
C TYR A 54 -10.44 -9.36 12.43
N PHE A 55 -10.13 -8.09 12.12
CA PHE A 55 -10.04 -7.61 10.75
C PHE A 55 -8.88 -8.26 9.99
N GLU A 56 -7.72 -8.41 10.63
CA GLU A 56 -6.55 -9.11 10.10
C GLU A 56 -6.82 -10.60 9.89
N ALA A 57 -7.63 -11.22 10.76
CA ALA A 57 -8.10 -12.59 10.60
C ALA A 57 -9.18 -12.76 9.50
N GLY A 58 -9.59 -11.68 8.84
CA GLY A 58 -10.62 -11.67 7.80
C GLY A 58 -12.05 -11.75 8.33
N GLN A 59 -12.26 -11.65 9.64
CA GLN A 59 -13.56 -11.68 10.31
C GLN A 59 -14.14 -10.27 10.38
N ALA A 60 -14.47 -9.69 9.23
CA ALA A 60 -14.84 -8.29 9.09
C ALA A 60 -16.12 -7.89 9.87
N GLU A 61 -17.11 -8.77 9.96
CA GLU A 61 -18.33 -8.50 10.75
C GLU A 61 -18.04 -8.43 12.26
N VAL A 62 -17.24 -9.36 12.79
CA VAL A 62 -16.83 -9.33 14.20
C VAL A 62 -15.98 -8.10 14.49
N ALA A 63 -15.06 -7.76 13.58
CA ALA A 63 -14.29 -6.53 13.68
C ALA A 63 -15.19 -5.28 13.71
N LEU A 64 -16.27 -5.27 12.91
CA LEU A 64 -17.24 -4.18 12.88
C LEU A 64 -17.97 -4.03 14.22
N ASP A 65 -18.33 -5.13 14.87
CA ASP A 65 -18.97 -5.09 16.18
C ASP A 65 -18.03 -4.54 17.26
N GLU A 66 -16.77 -4.98 17.26
CA GLU A 66 -15.76 -4.47 18.20
C GLU A 66 -15.43 -2.98 17.98
N VAL A 67 -15.35 -2.53 16.72
CA VAL A 67 -15.12 -1.10 16.44
C VAL A 67 -16.33 -0.23 16.82
N LYS A 68 -17.56 -0.74 16.67
CA LYS A 68 -18.77 -0.05 17.15
C LYS A 68 -18.76 0.07 18.67
N GLN A 69 -18.34 -0.97 19.39
CA GLN A 69 -18.18 -0.90 20.84
C GLN A 69 -17.09 0.09 21.26
N SER A 70 -15.96 0.14 20.54
CA SER A 70 -14.91 1.15 20.74
C SER A 70 -15.49 2.58 20.64
N LEU A 71 -16.25 2.85 19.58
CA LEU A 71 -16.86 4.16 19.31
C LEU A 71 -18.03 4.50 20.25
N ALA A 72 -18.72 3.50 20.80
CA ALA A 72 -19.72 3.71 21.84
C ALA A 72 -19.08 4.15 23.17
N ILE A 73 -17.87 3.67 23.45
CA ILE A 73 -17.09 4.05 24.65
C ILE A 73 -16.46 5.43 24.46
N ASP A 74 -15.89 5.70 23.28
CA ASP A 74 -15.30 6.98 22.95
C ASP A 74 -15.67 7.42 21.52
N PRO A 75 -16.70 8.28 21.38
CA PRO A 75 -17.14 8.79 20.08
C PRO A 75 -16.15 9.74 19.40
N THR A 76 -15.04 10.10 20.06
CA THR A 76 -14.00 11.00 19.54
C THR A 76 -12.69 10.25 19.22
N TYR A 77 -12.74 8.92 19.12
CA TYR A 77 -11.56 8.13 18.81
C TYR A 77 -11.38 7.97 17.29
N ALA A 78 -10.57 8.88 16.70
CA ALA A 78 -10.35 8.95 15.25
C ALA A 78 -9.88 7.63 14.63
N ASP A 79 -8.97 6.91 15.29
CA ASP A 79 -8.42 5.64 14.78
C ASP A 79 -9.50 4.56 14.64
N ALA A 80 -10.51 4.55 15.52
CA ALA A 80 -11.62 3.63 15.42
C ALA A 80 -12.53 3.95 14.22
N TYR A 81 -12.76 5.23 13.91
CA TYR A 81 -13.44 5.60 12.67
C TYR A 81 -12.62 5.24 11.42
N ASN A 82 -11.30 5.42 11.45
CA ASN A 82 -10.42 5.03 10.35
C ASN A 82 -10.48 3.51 10.09
N LEU A 83 -10.39 2.68 11.14
CA LEU A 83 -10.53 1.23 11.00
C LEU A 83 -11.93 0.84 10.52
N ARG A 84 -12.97 1.47 11.06
CA ARG A 84 -14.35 1.23 10.61
C ARG A 84 -14.52 1.52 9.11
N GLY A 85 -13.86 2.56 8.61
CA GLY A 85 -13.80 2.85 7.17
C GLY A 85 -13.21 1.70 6.36
N LEU A 86 -12.06 1.17 6.79
CA LEU A 86 -11.42 0.00 6.16
C LEU A 86 -12.28 -1.27 6.24
N ILE A 87 -12.96 -1.48 7.36
CA ILE A 87 -13.89 -2.61 7.55
C ILE A 87 -15.05 -2.50 6.54
N TYR A 88 -15.66 -1.33 6.39
CA TYR A 88 -16.73 -1.13 5.42
C TYR A 88 -16.25 -1.26 3.97
N MET A 89 -15.02 -0.84 3.64
CA MET A 89 -14.42 -1.14 2.34
C MET A 89 -14.30 -2.66 2.08
N ARG A 90 -13.95 -3.44 3.11
CA ARG A 90 -13.87 -4.91 3.00
C ARG A 90 -15.25 -5.57 2.82
N LEU A 91 -16.28 -4.96 3.41
CA LEU A 91 -17.67 -5.40 3.32
C LEU A 91 -18.40 -4.85 2.08
N ASP A 92 -17.69 -4.17 1.17
CA ASP A 92 -18.23 -3.56 -0.05
C ASP A 92 -19.34 -2.52 0.22
N ASP A 93 -19.22 -1.77 1.32
CA ASP A 93 -20.09 -0.63 1.66
C ASP A 93 -19.29 0.68 1.61
N PRO A 94 -19.07 1.24 0.41
CA PRO A 94 -18.21 2.41 0.27
C PRO A 94 -18.86 3.70 0.82
N GLY A 95 -20.18 3.75 0.98
CA GLY A 95 -20.88 4.89 1.55
C GLY A 95 -20.61 5.03 3.05
N LEU A 96 -20.74 3.92 3.80
CA LEU A 96 -20.40 3.90 5.22
C LEU A 96 -18.88 4.01 5.45
N ALA A 97 -18.07 3.53 4.50
CA ALA A 97 -16.62 3.75 4.53
C ALA A 97 -16.28 5.25 4.46
N GLU A 98 -16.88 5.98 3.52
CA GLU A 98 -16.67 7.42 3.36
C GLU A 98 -17.13 8.23 4.57
N ASP A 99 -18.32 7.97 5.14
CA ASP A 99 -18.75 8.61 6.39
C ASP A 99 -17.72 8.40 7.51
N SER A 100 -17.20 7.18 7.63
CA SER A 100 -16.24 6.82 8.67
C SER A 100 -14.91 7.57 8.50
N PHE A 101 -14.35 7.62 7.29
CA PHE A 101 -13.13 8.39 7.03
C PHE A 101 -13.34 9.89 7.24
N ARG A 102 -14.47 10.45 6.81
CA ARG A 102 -14.78 11.87 7.02
C ARG A 102 -14.88 12.22 8.50
N ARG A 103 -15.47 11.36 9.33
CA ARG A 103 -15.49 11.54 10.79
C ARG A 103 -14.09 11.45 11.40
N ALA A 104 -13.27 10.48 10.98
CA ALA A 104 -11.88 10.37 11.43
C ALA A 104 -11.08 11.65 11.10
N ILE A 105 -11.21 12.17 9.87
CA ILE A 105 -10.54 13.41 9.43
C ILE A 105 -11.08 14.64 10.17
N ALA A 106 -12.39 14.70 10.48
CA ALA A 106 -12.94 15.79 11.26
C ALA A 106 -12.37 15.87 12.69
N ILE A 107 -12.03 14.71 13.28
CA ILE A 107 -11.42 14.61 14.61
C ILE A 107 -9.91 14.87 14.56
N ASN A 108 -9.21 14.24 13.60
CA ASN A 108 -7.77 14.41 13.41
C ASN A 108 -7.45 14.71 11.93
N PRO A 109 -7.44 15.99 11.52
CA PRO A 109 -7.35 16.38 10.11
C PRO A 109 -5.97 16.18 9.49
N ARG A 110 -4.95 15.88 10.31
CA ARG A 110 -3.56 15.69 9.86
C ARG A 110 -3.07 14.26 10.01
N GLU A 111 -3.96 13.30 10.24
CA GLU A 111 -3.56 11.89 10.31
C GLU A 111 -3.31 11.32 8.90
N PRO A 112 -2.04 11.11 8.50
CA PRO A 112 -1.72 10.77 7.12
C PRO A 112 -2.27 9.39 6.71
N ASN A 113 -2.42 8.45 7.64
CA ASN A 113 -2.97 7.13 7.35
C ASN A 113 -4.46 7.20 6.98
N THR A 114 -5.23 8.03 7.67
CA THR A 114 -6.65 8.25 7.36
C THR A 114 -6.81 8.96 6.02
N LEU A 115 -6.00 9.99 5.76
CA LEU A 115 -5.96 10.69 4.47
C LEU A 115 -5.59 9.74 3.32
N HIS A 116 -4.59 8.88 3.52
CA HIS A 116 -4.23 7.83 2.56
C HIS A 116 -5.39 6.87 2.29
N ASN A 117 -6.02 6.33 3.34
CA ASN A 117 -7.11 5.37 3.20
C ASN A 117 -8.32 5.98 2.51
N TYR A 118 -8.65 7.24 2.82
CA TYR A 118 -9.74 7.94 2.16
C TYR A 118 -9.42 8.21 0.69
N GLY A 119 -8.19 8.64 0.37
CA GLY A 119 -7.71 8.78 -1.00
C GLY A 119 -7.81 7.47 -1.79
N TRP A 120 -7.51 6.35 -1.14
CA TRP A 120 -7.64 5.03 -1.76
C TRP A 120 -9.10 4.66 -2.06
N LEU A 121 -10.03 4.87 -1.12
CA LEU A 121 -11.46 4.67 -1.36
C LEU A 121 -11.95 5.50 -2.55
N LEU A 122 -11.60 6.79 -2.58
CA LEU A 122 -11.96 7.71 -3.65
C LEU A 122 -11.42 7.22 -5.01
N CYS A 123 -10.19 6.71 -5.03
CA CYS A 123 -9.61 6.13 -6.22
C CYS A 123 -10.37 4.91 -6.73
N GLN A 124 -10.81 4.02 -5.82
CA GLN A 124 -11.61 2.85 -6.18
C GLN A 124 -12.98 3.24 -6.76
N GLN A 125 -13.54 4.38 -6.32
CA GLN A 125 -14.76 4.98 -6.86
C GLN A 125 -14.53 5.80 -8.14
N ASN A 126 -13.33 5.78 -8.73
CA ASN A 126 -12.93 6.60 -9.88
C ASN A 126 -13.00 8.13 -9.64
N ARG A 127 -13.03 8.57 -8.39
CA ARG A 127 -12.97 10.00 -7.98
C ARG A 127 -11.51 10.45 -7.89
N PHE A 128 -10.82 10.42 -9.03
CA PHE A 128 -9.36 10.56 -9.08
C PHE A 128 -8.81 11.91 -8.63
N ALA A 129 -9.52 13.01 -8.90
CA ALA A 129 -9.12 14.35 -8.45
C ALA A 129 -9.17 14.45 -6.92
N ASP A 130 -10.29 14.04 -6.32
CA ASP A 130 -10.48 14.00 -4.86
C ASP A 130 -9.43 13.09 -4.21
N ALA A 131 -9.17 11.91 -4.79
CA ALA A 131 -8.16 10.98 -4.32
C ALA A 131 -6.76 11.63 -4.29
N SER A 132 -6.40 12.33 -5.37
CA SER A 132 -5.10 13.02 -5.48
C SER A 132 -4.95 14.12 -4.42
N GLN A 133 -6.04 14.83 -4.08
CA GLN A 133 -6.04 15.81 -3.01
C GLN A 133 -5.75 15.15 -1.65
N GLN A 134 -6.43 14.04 -1.32
CA GLN A 134 -6.21 13.36 -0.03
C GLN A 134 -4.79 12.77 0.08
N PHE A 135 -4.26 12.18 -0.99
CA PHE A 135 -2.87 11.73 -1.02
C PHE A 135 -1.89 12.89 -0.84
N GLY A 136 -2.13 14.03 -1.49
CA GLY A 136 -1.32 15.24 -1.33
C GLY A 136 -1.30 15.74 0.12
N LEU A 137 -2.46 15.74 0.80
CA LEU A 137 -2.56 16.09 2.22
C LEU A 137 -1.76 15.11 3.10
N ALA A 138 -1.85 13.80 2.86
CA ALA A 138 -1.08 12.80 3.59
C ALA A 138 0.44 13.02 3.42
N LEU A 139 0.88 13.27 2.19
CA LEU A 139 2.29 13.49 1.84
C LEU A 139 2.83 14.86 2.30
N ALA A 140 1.97 15.79 2.70
CA ALA A 140 2.39 17.06 3.29
C ALA A 140 2.78 16.92 4.77
N VAL A 141 2.47 15.80 5.43
CA VAL A 141 2.83 15.53 6.83
C VAL A 141 4.32 15.14 6.91
N PRO A 142 5.19 15.93 7.58
CA PRO A 142 6.63 15.69 7.57
C PRO A 142 7.06 14.38 8.26
N SER A 143 6.36 14.00 9.33
CA SER A 143 6.65 12.79 10.12
C SER A 143 6.04 11.51 9.56
N TYR A 144 5.39 11.58 8.38
CA TYR A 144 4.73 10.41 7.82
C TYR A 144 5.75 9.39 7.32
N LEU A 145 5.73 8.18 7.91
CA LEU A 145 6.69 7.12 7.57
C LEU A 145 6.29 6.33 6.33
N ASP A 146 4.98 6.13 6.10
CA ASP A 146 4.47 5.35 4.95
C ASP A 146 4.30 6.19 3.66
N ARG A 147 5.13 7.23 3.50
CA ARG A 147 5.21 8.02 2.25
C ARG A 147 5.41 7.16 1.01
N PRO A 148 6.31 6.15 1.00
CA PRO A 148 6.51 5.30 -0.19
C PRO A 148 5.24 4.55 -0.58
N LYS A 149 4.48 4.05 0.40
CA LYS A 149 3.19 3.37 0.19
C LYS A 149 2.16 4.31 -0.43
N THR A 150 2.08 5.54 0.07
CA THR A 150 1.14 6.54 -0.47
C THR A 150 1.51 6.99 -1.88
N LEU A 151 2.79 7.26 -2.15
CA LEU A 151 3.27 7.59 -3.49
C LEU A 151 2.99 6.44 -4.48
N MET A 152 3.29 5.20 -4.10
CA MET A 152 2.96 4.03 -4.92
C MET A 152 1.46 3.99 -5.24
N THR A 153 0.60 4.12 -4.22
CA THR A 153 -0.86 4.04 -4.37
C THR A 153 -1.40 5.19 -5.23
N GLN A 154 -0.88 6.40 -5.06
CA GLN A 154 -1.21 7.56 -5.89
C GLN A 154 -0.78 7.36 -7.35
N GLY A 155 0.41 6.80 -7.57
CA GLY A 155 0.91 6.45 -8.91
C GLY A 155 -0.01 5.45 -9.62
N LEU A 156 -0.42 4.38 -8.93
CA LEU A 156 -1.40 3.42 -9.45
C LEU A 156 -2.76 4.08 -9.74
N CYS A 157 -3.17 5.03 -8.90
CA CYS A 157 -4.39 5.79 -9.11
C CYS A 157 -4.32 6.64 -10.39
N HIS A 158 -3.18 7.29 -10.64
CA HIS A 158 -2.94 8.03 -11.88
C HIS A 158 -2.93 7.12 -13.11
N ILE A 159 -2.41 5.89 -13.02
CA ILE A 159 -2.52 4.89 -14.10
C ILE A 159 -4.00 4.61 -14.41
N ARG A 160 -4.83 4.37 -13.39
CA ARG A 160 -6.28 4.13 -13.56
C ARG A 160 -7.00 5.35 -14.15
N ALA A 161 -6.57 6.56 -13.80
CA ALA A 161 -7.09 7.81 -14.35
C ALA A 161 -6.63 8.10 -15.79
N GLY A 162 -5.66 7.33 -16.32
CA GLY A 162 -5.03 7.59 -17.63
C GLY A 162 -3.94 8.67 -17.61
N ASN A 163 -3.63 9.24 -16.43
CA ASN A 163 -2.64 10.30 -16.23
C ASN A 163 -1.22 9.72 -16.15
N ARG A 164 -0.73 9.20 -17.27
CA ARG A 164 0.52 8.43 -17.33
C ARG A 164 1.77 9.23 -16.94
N VAL A 165 1.81 10.52 -17.25
CA VAL A 165 2.96 11.39 -16.94
C VAL A 165 3.08 11.59 -15.42
N GLU A 166 1.97 11.88 -14.77
CA GLU A 166 1.87 12.03 -13.32
C GLU A 166 2.15 10.71 -12.62
N ALA A 167 1.65 9.59 -13.17
CA ALA A 167 1.95 8.25 -12.66
C ALA A 167 3.45 7.97 -12.64
N GLU A 168 4.16 8.20 -13.76
CA GLU A 168 5.62 8.01 -13.84
C GLU A 168 6.33 8.89 -12.81
N ARG A 169 5.98 10.18 -12.74
CA ARG A 169 6.60 11.13 -11.79
C ARG A 169 6.46 10.67 -10.33
N VAL A 170 5.25 10.30 -9.91
CA VAL A 170 4.98 9.89 -8.52
C VAL A 170 5.59 8.52 -8.22
N LEU A 171 5.56 7.58 -9.17
CA LEU A 171 6.19 6.27 -8.99
C LEU A 171 7.73 6.37 -8.93
N MET A 172 8.35 7.32 -9.65
CA MET A 172 9.79 7.57 -9.48
C MET A 172 10.11 8.06 -8.07
N GLN A 173 9.29 8.96 -7.50
CA GLN A 173 9.45 9.38 -6.10
C GLN A 173 9.28 8.20 -5.13
N ALA A 174 8.32 7.30 -5.39
CA ALA A 174 8.18 6.08 -4.60
C ALA A 174 9.43 5.18 -4.69
N TYR A 175 9.99 5.04 -5.89
CA TYR A 175 11.20 4.23 -6.15
C TYR A 175 12.44 4.79 -5.47
N GLU A 176 12.59 6.12 -5.41
CA GLU A 176 13.69 6.77 -4.70
C GLU A 176 13.70 6.45 -3.20
N LEU A 177 12.51 6.30 -2.60
CA LEU A 177 12.37 5.97 -1.18
C LEU A 177 12.42 4.46 -0.90
N ASP A 178 11.89 3.64 -1.81
CA ASP A 178 11.90 2.19 -1.72
C ASP A 178 12.10 1.53 -3.09
N ALA A 179 13.36 1.37 -3.48
CA ALA A 179 13.73 0.75 -4.75
C ALA A 179 13.53 -0.78 -4.77
N ALA A 180 13.20 -1.41 -3.63
CA ALA A 180 12.94 -2.85 -3.54
C ALA A 180 11.47 -3.19 -3.83
N ASN A 181 10.59 -2.19 -3.87
CA ASN A 181 9.17 -2.39 -4.13
C ASN A 181 8.91 -2.89 -5.56
N ALA A 182 8.51 -4.16 -5.68
CA ALA A 182 8.24 -4.81 -6.96
C ALA A 182 7.07 -4.17 -7.73
N VAL A 183 6.04 -3.70 -7.02
CA VAL A 183 4.87 -3.05 -7.64
C VAL A 183 5.30 -1.75 -8.31
N VAL A 184 6.11 -0.93 -7.64
CA VAL A 184 6.65 0.31 -8.21
C VAL A 184 7.52 0.02 -9.43
N GLY A 185 8.48 -0.90 -9.31
CA GLY A 185 9.39 -1.24 -10.41
C GLY A 185 8.67 -1.80 -11.63
N PHE A 186 7.67 -2.67 -11.43
CA PHE A 186 6.87 -3.24 -12.51
C PHE A 186 6.05 -2.17 -13.24
N ASN A 187 5.36 -1.29 -12.50
CA ASN A 187 4.53 -0.25 -13.11
C ASN A 187 5.36 0.81 -13.84
N LEU A 188 6.54 1.18 -13.31
CA LEU A 188 7.48 2.05 -14.04
C LEU A 188 7.96 1.40 -15.34
N ALA A 189 8.33 0.11 -15.32
CA ALA A 189 8.72 -0.61 -16.52
C ALA A 189 7.59 -0.64 -17.56
N GLN A 190 6.33 -0.88 -17.14
CA GLN A 190 5.18 -0.86 -18.04
C GLN A 190 4.95 0.51 -18.68
N LEU A 191 5.00 1.59 -17.90
CA LEU A 191 4.85 2.96 -18.42
C LEU A 191 5.92 3.29 -19.46
N LEU A 192 7.16 2.89 -19.20
CA LEU A 192 8.29 3.09 -20.12
C LEU A 192 8.15 2.26 -21.39
N VAL A 193 7.68 1.01 -21.29
CA VAL A 193 7.35 0.17 -22.45
C VAL A 193 6.28 0.82 -23.33
N GLN A 194 5.22 1.39 -22.74
CA GLN A 194 4.17 2.09 -23.48
C GLN A 194 4.72 3.32 -24.25
N ARG A 195 5.79 3.94 -23.74
CA ARG A 195 6.50 5.06 -24.39
C ARG A 195 7.59 4.61 -25.38
N GLY A 196 7.83 3.30 -25.51
CA GLY A 196 8.90 2.75 -26.35
C GLY A 196 10.31 2.89 -25.74
N GLU A 197 10.42 3.20 -24.44
CA GLU A 197 11.68 3.41 -23.73
C GLU A 197 12.22 2.08 -23.17
N TRP A 198 12.45 1.11 -24.05
CA TRP A 198 12.76 -0.28 -23.71
C TRP A 198 13.99 -0.44 -22.83
N SER A 199 15.07 0.31 -23.08
CA SER A 199 16.31 0.23 -22.29
C SER A 199 16.10 0.73 -20.85
N ARG A 200 15.32 1.80 -20.66
CA ARG A 200 14.95 2.27 -19.31
C ARG A 200 14.02 1.28 -18.63
N ALA A 201 13.04 0.72 -19.35
CA ALA A 201 12.15 -0.29 -18.80
C ALA A 201 12.89 -1.54 -18.32
N GLN A 202 13.92 -1.97 -19.06
CA GLN A 202 14.78 -3.10 -18.74
C GLN A 202 15.43 -2.95 -17.34
N PHE A 203 15.90 -1.74 -17.01
CA PHE A 203 16.52 -1.45 -15.71
C PHE A 203 15.58 -1.81 -14.55
N TYR A 204 14.33 -1.34 -14.60
CA TYR A 204 13.37 -1.55 -13.52
C TYR A 204 12.91 -3.02 -13.45
N VAL A 205 12.55 -3.63 -14.59
CA VAL A 205 12.02 -5.01 -14.59
C VAL A 205 13.09 -6.03 -14.19
N ARG A 206 14.36 -5.82 -14.55
CA ARG A 206 15.46 -6.72 -14.14
C ARG A 206 15.62 -6.74 -12.62
N ARG A 207 15.52 -5.59 -11.95
CA ARG A 207 15.57 -5.53 -10.49
C ARG A 207 14.46 -6.34 -9.84
N VAL A 208 13.24 -6.25 -10.37
CA VAL A 208 12.09 -7.04 -9.89
C VAL A 208 12.32 -8.53 -10.13
N ASN A 209 12.75 -8.92 -11.33
CA ASN A 209 12.96 -10.32 -11.71
C ASN A 209 14.15 -10.99 -10.99
N ASN A 210 15.12 -10.21 -10.53
CA ASN A 210 16.24 -10.67 -9.70
C ASN A 210 15.92 -10.71 -8.20
N SER A 211 14.65 -10.51 -7.83
CA SER A 211 14.18 -10.58 -6.44
C SER A 211 13.21 -11.76 -6.23
N PRO A 212 12.91 -12.14 -4.97
CA PRO A 212 11.86 -13.12 -4.68
C PRO A 212 10.45 -12.72 -5.17
N ALA A 213 10.23 -11.44 -5.52
CA ALA A 213 8.95 -10.96 -6.01
C ALA A 213 8.69 -11.25 -7.50
N ALA A 214 9.66 -11.83 -8.21
CA ALA A 214 9.48 -12.23 -9.61
C ALA A 214 8.30 -13.19 -9.79
N ASN A 215 7.38 -12.86 -10.70
CA ASN A 215 6.18 -13.64 -11.00
C ASN A 215 6.01 -13.81 -12.52
N ALA A 216 4.92 -14.46 -12.95
CA ALA A 216 4.67 -14.71 -14.36
C ALA A 216 4.63 -13.39 -15.18
N GLU A 217 3.91 -12.39 -14.70
CA GLU A 217 3.74 -11.09 -15.37
C GLU A 217 5.07 -10.33 -15.50
N THR A 218 5.89 -10.30 -14.45
CA THR A 218 7.16 -9.56 -14.46
C THR A 218 8.20 -10.24 -15.35
N LEU A 219 8.24 -11.58 -15.35
CA LEU A 219 9.12 -12.35 -16.24
C LEU A 219 8.69 -12.17 -17.69
N TRP A 220 7.39 -12.20 -17.96
CA TRP A 220 6.84 -11.97 -19.30
C TRP A 220 7.13 -10.58 -19.84
N LEU A 221 6.96 -9.55 -19.01
CA LEU A 221 7.36 -8.20 -19.36
C LEU A 221 8.85 -8.14 -19.71
N GLY A 222 9.69 -8.81 -18.92
CA GLY A 222 11.12 -8.97 -19.21
C GLY A 222 11.39 -9.65 -20.55
N VAL A 223 10.73 -10.76 -20.86
CA VAL A 223 10.85 -11.46 -22.15
C VAL A 223 10.52 -10.52 -23.32
N ARG A 224 9.42 -9.76 -23.24
CA ARG A 224 9.02 -8.81 -24.28
C ARG A 224 10.04 -7.69 -24.46
N ILE A 225 10.57 -7.15 -23.36
CA ILE A 225 11.60 -6.10 -23.37
C ILE A 225 12.90 -6.63 -24.01
N GLU A 226 13.40 -7.78 -23.56
CA GLU A 226 14.65 -8.35 -24.11
C GLU A 226 14.50 -8.73 -25.59
N ARG A 227 13.30 -9.19 -26.02
CA ARG A 227 12.99 -9.40 -27.44
C ARG A 227 13.09 -8.11 -28.25
N LYS A 228 12.50 -7.01 -27.75
CA LYS A 228 12.55 -5.70 -28.44
C LYS A 228 13.95 -5.10 -28.49
N LEU A 229 14.78 -5.40 -27.50
CA LEU A 229 16.19 -5.01 -27.45
C LEU A 229 17.13 -5.97 -28.21
N ASN A 230 16.57 -6.99 -28.89
CA ASN A 230 17.33 -8.02 -29.62
C ASN A 230 18.34 -8.80 -28.75
N ASN A 231 18.06 -8.93 -27.45
CA ASN A 231 18.89 -9.67 -26.50
C ASN A 231 18.37 -11.10 -26.33
N ARG A 232 18.67 -11.95 -27.32
CA ARG A 232 18.12 -13.30 -27.42
C ARG A 232 18.49 -14.20 -26.23
N GLU A 233 19.70 -14.06 -25.71
CA GLU A 233 20.16 -14.87 -24.57
C GLU A 233 19.33 -14.58 -23.32
N ALA A 234 19.23 -13.31 -22.91
CA ALA A 234 18.44 -12.93 -21.74
C ALA A 234 16.95 -13.24 -21.92
N MET A 235 16.43 -13.07 -23.14
CA MET A 235 15.06 -13.45 -23.48
C MET A 235 14.81 -14.94 -23.20
N MET A 236 15.69 -15.83 -23.70
CA MET A 236 15.54 -17.28 -23.50
C MET A 236 15.71 -17.68 -22.03
N GLN A 237 16.60 -17.03 -21.29
CA GLN A 237 16.77 -17.27 -19.85
C GLN A 237 15.49 -16.92 -19.08
N LEU A 238 14.90 -15.75 -19.33
CA LEU A 238 13.66 -15.31 -18.68
C LEU A 238 12.48 -16.22 -19.08
N ALA A 239 12.37 -16.59 -20.35
CA ALA A 239 11.34 -17.52 -20.82
C ALA A 239 11.47 -18.91 -20.18
N GLY A 240 12.68 -19.44 -20.06
CA GLY A 240 12.94 -20.70 -19.37
C GLY A 240 12.63 -20.64 -17.87
N GLN A 241 12.79 -19.48 -17.22
CA GLN A 241 12.32 -19.29 -15.84
C GLN A 241 10.78 -19.25 -15.79
N LEU A 242 10.14 -18.52 -16.70
CA LEU A 242 8.69 -18.39 -16.80
C LEU A 242 8.02 -19.76 -16.97
N GLN A 243 8.47 -20.56 -17.94
CA GLN A 243 7.91 -21.89 -18.21
C GLN A 243 8.17 -22.88 -17.06
N ARG A 244 9.35 -22.85 -16.42
CA ARG A 244 9.64 -23.77 -15.31
C ARG A 244 8.88 -23.43 -14.03
N ARG A 245 8.73 -22.14 -13.70
CA ARG A 245 8.12 -21.70 -12.43
C ARG A 245 6.61 -21.53 -12.54
N PHE A 246 6.12 -21.18 -13.72
CA PHE A 246 4.71 -20.83 -13.96
C PHE A 246 4.16 -21.47 -15.27
N PRO A 247 4.29 -22.79 -15.47
CA PRO A 247 3.96 -23.46 -16.74
C PRO A 247 2.50 -23.29 -17.20
N GLN A 248 1.57 -23.11 -16.25
CA GLN A 248 0.14 -22.96 -16.54
C GLN A 248 -0.33 -21.50 -16.57
N SER A 249 0.59 -20.55 -16.42
CA SER A 249 0.25 -19.12 -16.48
C SER A 249 -0.15 -18.71 -17.89
N ARG A 250 -1.00 -17.68 -17.99
CA ARG A 250 -1.37 -17.08 -19.28
C ARG A 250 -0.13 -16.66 -20.06
N GLU A 251 0.85 -16.11 -19.35
CA GLU A 251 2.10 -15.60 -19.89
C GLU A 251 2.99 -16.70 -20.48
N ALA A 252 3.12 -17.83 -19.78
CA ALA A 252 3.89 -18.97 -20.29
C ALA A 252 3.24 -19.54 -21.57
N LEU A 253 1.91 -19.67 -21.57
CA LEU A 253 1.17 -20.11 -22.75
C LEU A 253 1.27 -19.10 -23.91
N ALA A 254 1.31 -17.80 -23.62
CA ALA A 254 1.51 -16.76 -24.63
C ALA A 254 2.89 -16.85 -25.28
N TYR A 255 3.94 -17.12 -24.48
CA TYR A 255 5.28 -17.37 -25.02
C TYR A 255 5.30 -18.59 -25.96
N GLU A 256 4.69 -19.70 -25.55
CA GLU A 256 4.65 -20.94 -26.34
C GLU A 256 3.93 -20.78 -27.68
N ARG A 257 2.87 -19.98 -27.71
CA ARG A 257 2.12 -19.66 -28.94
C ARG A 257 2.81 -18.59 -29.80
N GLY A 258 3.87 -17.95 -29.28
CA GLY A 258 4.54 -16.84 -29.96
C GLY A 258 3.71 -15.56 -30.01
N THR A 259 2.76 -15.38 -29.09
CA THR A 259 1.87 -14.21 -29.02
C THR A 259 2.47 -13.17 -28.07
N PHE A 260 3.27 -12.25 -28.59
CA PHE A 260 4.01 -11.25 -27.80
C PHE A 260 3.38 -9.85 -27.79
N ASP A 261 2.36 -9.64 -28.62
CA ASP A 261 1.74 -8.32 -28.87
C ASP A 261 0.30 -8.22 -28.36
N ASP A 262 -0.16 -9.20 -27.57
CA ASP A 262 -1.48 -9.23 -26.91
C ASP A 262 -1.55 -8.37 -25.63
#